data_AF-A0A430KW64-F1
#
_entry.id   AF-A0A430KW64-F1
#
_cell.length_a   1.000
_cell.length_b   1.000
_cell.length_c   1.000
_cell.angle_alpha   90.00
_cell.angle_beta   90.00
_cell.angle_gamma   90.00
#
_symmetry.space_group_name_H-M   'P 1'
#
loop_
_entity.id
_entity.type
_entity.pdbx_description
1 polymer ?
#
loop_
_entity_poly.entity_id
_entity_poly.type
_entity_poly.pdbx_seq_one_letter_code
_entity_poly.pdbx_strand_id
1 'polypeptide(L)'
;MDTYLDKGSAYGEILAGIKSCDPDGSVCCTDEAVFNLGKVVLVKEKLAGITLQLVDEQGYAIRQVTSKKPSDDQPSDRHLSTRQAAVIRALEKVLMHCRKEGIKLVGYSDELVAMPVVVSSDDVSPAVALDIDTHGVYRGADSMIENDNG
;
A
#
# COMPACT_ATOMS: atom_id res chain seq x y z
N MET A 1 10.95 -24.52 13.62
CA MET A 1 11.14 -25.70 12.74
C MET A 1 10.34 -25.46 11.47
N ASP A 2 10.90 -25.71 10.30
CA ASP A 2 10.19 -25.45 9.04
C ASP A 2 9.10 -26.49 8.81
N THR A 3 7.95 -26.03 8.31
CA THR A 3 6.79 -26.89 8.01
C THR A 3 6.72 -27.13 6.51
N TYR A 4 6.79 -28.39 6.08
CA TYR A 4 6.73 -28.74 4.66
C TYR A 4 5.31 -29.08 4.25
N LEU A 5 4.88 -28.53 3.10
CA LEU A 5 3.61 -28.80 2.47
C LEU A 5 3.84 -29.56 1.16
N ASP A 6 3.23 -30.73 1.07
CA ASP A 6 3.36 -31.64 -0.07
C ASP A 6 2.58 -31.15 -1.28
N LYS A 7 2.98 -31.66 -2.45
CA LYS A 7 2.32 -31.39 -3.72
C LYS A 7 0.84 -31.75 -3.66
N GLY A 8 -0.01 -30.80 -4.06
CA GLY A 8 -1.46 -31.00 -4.12
C GLY A 8 -2.18 -30.87 -2.76
N SER A 9 -1.49 -30.41 -1.70
CA SER A 9 -2.14 -30.13 -0.42
C SER A 9 -3.38 -29.24 -0.58
N ALA A 10 -4.46 -29.66 0.07
CA ALA A 10 -5.74 -28.94 0.02
C ALA A 10 -5.73 -27.73 0.96
N TYR A 11 -6.67 -26.80 0.77
CA TYR A 11 -6.79 -25.58 1.58
C TYR A 11 -6.72 -25.83 3.10
N GLY A 12 -7.43 -26.85 3.59
CA GLY A 12 -7.46 -27.18 5.02
C GLY A 12 -6.11 -27.68 5.56
N GLU A 13 -5.38 -28.45 4.77
CA GLU A 13 -4.05 -28.98 5.12
C GLU A 13 -3.01 -27.85 5.15
N ILE A 14 -3.07 -26.97 4.15
CA ILE A 14 -2.23 -25.76 4.09
C ILE A 14 -2.50 -24.87 5.31
N LEU A 15 -3.77 -24.63 5.65
CA LEU A 15 -4.15 -23.84 6.81
C LEU A 15 -3.66 -24.46 8.13
N ALA A 16 -3.79 -25.78 8.27
CA ALA A 16 -3.29 -26.49 9.45
C ALA A 16 -1.77 -26.36 9.56
N GLY A 17 -1.03 -26.60 8.47
CA GLY A 17 0.42 -26.46 8.42
C GLY A 17 0.91 -25.04 8.73
N ILE A 18 0.21 -24.03 8.20
CA ILE A 18 0.49 -22.62 8.52
C ILE A 18 0.27 -22.32 10.00
N LYS A 19 -0.80 -22.84 10.61
CA LYS A 19 -1.11 -22.60 12.03
C LYS A 19 -0.22 -23.37 12.99
N SER A 20 0.33 -24.50 12.57
CA SER A 20 1.30 -25.28 13.36
C SER A 20 2.74 -24.81 13.17
N CYS A 21 2.99 -23.89 12.24
CA CYS A 21 4.33 -23.36 12.00
C CYS A 21 4.78 -22.48 13.17
N ASP A 22 6.04 -22.66 13.58
CA ASP A 22 6.65 -21.82 14.60
C ASP A 22 6.73 -20.36 14.13
N PRO A 23 6.67 -19.37 15.05
CA PRO A 23 6.77 -17.95 14.71
C PRO A 23 8.05 -17.55 13.96
N ASP A 24 9.14 -18.28 14.20
CA ASP A 24 10.44 -18.08 13.55
C ASP A 24 10.70 -19.09 12.42
N GLY A 25 9.73 -19.96 12.12
CA GLY A 25 9.81 -20.98 11.08
C GLY A 25 9.27 -20.51 9.73
N SER A 26 9.66 -21.21 8.67
CA SER A 26 9.09 -21.03 7.34
C SER A 26 8.18 -22.19 6.96
N VAL A 27 7.13 -21.88 6.20
CA VAL A 27 6.25 -22.87 5.57
C VAL A 27 6.76 -23.10 4.15
N CYS A 28 7.35 -24.27 3.91
CA CYS A 28 8.00 -24.66 2.66
C CYS A 28 7.01 -25.42 1.77
N CYS A 29 6.60 -24.80 0.67
CA CYS A 29 5.77 -25.38 -0.37
C CYS A 29 6.67 -26.06 -1.42
N THR A 30 6.35 -27.30 -1.77
CA THR A 30 7.11 -28.10 -2.74
C THR A 30 6.70 -27.88 -4.20
N ASP A 31 5.59 -27.16 -4.44
CA ASP A 31 5.18 -26.77 -5.79
C ASP A 31 4.51 -25.38 -5.83
N GLU A 32 4.40 -24.84 -7.05
CA GLU A 32 3.85 -23.50 -7.27
C GLU A 32 2.35 -23.42 -7.00
N ALA A 33 1.60 -24.52 -7.17
CA ALA A 33 0.17 -24.56 -6.91
C ALA A 33 -0.12 -24.37 -5.41
N VAL A 34 0.59 -25.11 -4.56
CA VAL A 34 0.50 -25.04 -3.09
C VAL A 34 1.02 -23.69 -2.60
N PHE A 35 2.11 -23.17 -3.17
CA PHE A 35 2.61 -21.83 -2.83
C PHE A 35 1.59 -20.73 -3.14
N ASN A 36 0.95 -20.78 -4.32
CA ASN A 36 -0.08 -19.82 -4.70
C ASN A 36 -1.34 -19.94 -3.82
N LEU A 37 -1.77 -21.17 -3.51
CA LEU A 37 -2.90 -21.40 -2.61
C LEU A 37 -2.58 -20.95 -1.18
N GLY A 38 -1.36 -21.18 -0.70
CA GLY A 38 -0.87 -20.69 0.59
C GLY A 38 -0.95 -19.17 0.72
N LYS A 39 -0.59 -18.41 -0.32
CA LYS A 39 -0.79 -16.95 -0.35
C LYS A 39 -2.25 -16.57 -0.17
N VAL A 40 -3.17 -17.28 -0.85
CA VAL A 40 -4.61 -17.04 -0.71
C VAL A 40 -5.08 -17.33 0.71
N VAL A 41 -4.61 -18.42 1.31
CA VAL A 41 -4.90 -18.79 2.71
C VAL A 41 -4.44 -17.70 3.67
N LEU A 42 -3.20 -17.20 3.54
CA LEU A 42 -2.68 -16.12 4.40
C LEU A 42 -3.56 -14.87 4.36
N VAL A 43 -4.01 -14.47 3.15
CA VAL A 43 -4.88 -13.29 2.99
C VAL A 43 -6.29 -13.55 3.53
N LYS A 44 -6.91 -14.68 3.18
CA LYS A 44 -8.29 -15.00 3.60
C LYS A 44 -8.43 -15.13 5.11
N GLU A 45 -7.48 -15.82 5.74
CA GLU A 45 -7.48 -16.11 7.17
C GLU A 45 -6.79 -14.99 7.99
N LYS A 46 -6.29 -13.94 7.32
CA LYS A 46 -5.59 -12.79 7.93
C LYS A 46 -4.41 -13.22 8.81
N LEU A 47 -3.67 -14.24 8.38
CA LEU A 47 -2.53 -14.77 9.10
C LEU A 47 -1.28 -13.93 8.78
N ALA A 48 -0.62 -13.43 9.81
CA ALA A 48 0.49 -12.49 9.69
C ALA A 48 1.68 -12.90 10.58
N GLY A 49 2.88 -12.44 10.20
CA GLY A 49 4.15 -12.89 10.76
C GLY A 49 4.61 -14.25 10.23
N ILE A 50 4.08 -14.70 9.08
CA ILE A 50 4.37 -16.03 8.53
C ILE A 50 5.12 -15.88 7.21
N THR A 51 6.19 -16.65 7.08
CA THR A 51 6.99 -16.75 5.85
C THR A 51 6.60 -18.02 5.09
N LEU A 52 6.11 -17.84 3.85
CA LEU A 52 5.96 -18.93 2.89
C LEU A 52 7.15 -18.95 1.95
N GLN A 53 7.70 -20.13 1.70
CA GLN A 53 8.77 -20.37 0.75
C GLN A 53 8.31 -21.38 -0.29
N LEU A 54 8.62 -21.15 -1.55
CA LEU A 54 8.63 -22.18 -2.58
C LEU A 54 10.03 -22.76 -2.59
N VAL A 55 10.16 -24.07 -2.36
CA VAL A 55 11.45 -24.77 -2.37
C VAL A 55 11.59 -25.61 -3.63
N ASP A 56 12.82 -25.78 -4.09
CA ASP A 56 13.15 -26.74 -5.16
C ASP A 56 13.30 -28.17 -4.63
N GLU A 57 13.61 -29.11 -5.52
CA GLU A 57 13.82 -30.53 -5.19
C GLU A 57 14.99 -30.77 -4.22
N GLN A 58 15.92 -29.83 -4.13
CA GLN A 58 17.04 -29.87 -3.19
C GLN A 58 16.73 -29.18 -1.85
N GLY A 59 15.51 -28.63 -1.71
CA GLY A 59 15.06 -27.93 -0.50
C GLY A 59 15.50 -26.47 -0.41
N TYR A 60 16.05 -25.88 -1.48
CA TYR A 60 16.43 -24.47 -1.48
C TYR A 60 15.24 -23.57 -1.81
N ALA A 61 15.08 -22.48 -1.05
CA ALA A 61 14.03 -21.50 -1.29
C ALA A 61 14.31 -20.70 -2.58
N ILE A 62 13.47 -20.89 -3.59
CA ILE A 62 13.54 -20.18 -4.88
C ILE A 62 12.64 -18.95 -4.91
N ARG A 63 11.57 -18.91 -4.10
CA ARG A 63 10.71 -17.74 -3.92
C ARG A 63 10.23 -17.67 -2.48
N GLN A 64 10.08 -16.46 -1.94
CA GLN A 64 9.60 -16.25 -0.58
C GLN A 64 8.62 -15.09 -0.53
N VAL A 65 7.59 -15.22 0.31
CA VAL A 65 6.72 -14.13 0.71
C VAL A 65 6.52 -14.17 2.23
N THR A 66 6.61 -13.03 2.87
CA THR A 66 6.34 -12.90 4.31
C THR A 66 5.10 -12.04 4.47
N SER A 67 4.06 -12.59 5.09
CA SER A 67 2.91 -11.81 5.51
C SER A 67 3.34 -10.96 6.70
N LYS A 68 3.48 -9.65 6.50
CA LYS A 68 3.86 -8.72 7.56
C LYS A 68 2.68 -8.45 8.49
N LYS A 69 2.95 -8.31 9.79
CA LYS A 69 1.91 -7.87 10.73
C LYS A 69 1.53 -6.42 10.38
N PRO A 70 0.27 -6.01 10.59
CA PRO A 70 -0.11 -4.60 10.45
C PRO A 70 0.72 -3.66 11.34
N SER A 71 1.27 -4.16 12.46
CA SER A 71 2.22 -3.44 13.32
C SER A 71 3.54 -3.09 12.62
N ASP A 72 3.92 -3.87 11.60
CA ASP A 72 5.18 -3.76 10.86
C ASP A 72 4.98 -2.97 9.55
N ASP A 73 3.73 -2.66 9.19
CA ASP A 73 3.35 -1.78 8.08
C ASP A 73 3.34 -0.31 8.55
N GLN A 74 4.47 0.14 9.10
CA GLN A 74 4.67 1.54 9.47
C GLN A 74 5.26 2.34 8.30
N PRO A 75 4.90 3.63 8.18
CA PRO A 75 5.62 4.55 7.30
C PRO A 75 7.12 4.53 7.61
N SER A 76 7.92 4.72 6.57
CA SER A 76 9.37 4.91 6.68
C SER A 76 9.79 6.12 5.85
N ASP A 77 11.04 6.59 6.04
CA ASP A 77 11.60 7.71 5.27
C ASP A 77 11.62 7.48 3.75
N ARG A 78 11.44 6.23 3.30
CA ARG A 78 11.49 5.86 1.88
C ARG A 78 10.13 5.50 1.30
N HIS A 79 9.18 5.06 2.13
CA HIS A 79 7.92 4.49 1.66
C HIS A 79 6.76 4.76 2.60
N LEU A 80 5.60 5.07 2.00
CA LEU A 80 4.31 5.04 2.68
C LEU A 80 3.95 3.62 3.10
N SER A 81 3.22 3.49 4.21
CA SER A 81 2.62 2.20 4.58
C SER A 81 1.53 1.79 3.58
N THR A 82 1.13 0.52 3.61
CA THR A 82 0.02 0.01 2.80
C THR A 82 -1.27 0.78 3.08
N ARG A 83 -1.54 1.10 4.35
CA ARG A 83 -2.68 1.93 4.74
C ARG A 83 -2.62 3.33 4.13
N GLN A 84 -1.49 4.00 4.21
CA GLN A 84 -1.31 5.34 3.62
C GLN A 84 -1.43 5.30 2.09
N ALA A 85 -0.80 4.32 1.43
CA ALA A 85 -0.92 4.14 -0.01
C ALA A 85 -2.38 3.90 -0.45
N ALA A 86 -3.17 3.17 0.36
CA ALA A 86 -4.60 3.01 0.08
C ALA A 86 -5.37 4.33 0.16
N VAL A 87 -5.02 5.23 1.08
CA VAL A 87 -5.60 6.58 1.15
C VAL A 87 -5.24 7.39 -0.09
N ILE A 88 -3.99 7.34 -0.56
CA ILE A 88 -3.58 8.00 -1.81
C ILE A 88 -4.39 7.48 -3.00
N ARG A 89 -4.60 6.17 -3.13
CA ARG A 89 -5.45 5.60 -4.19
C ARG A 89 -6.91 6.04 -4.11
N ALA A 90 -7.42 6.29 -2.90
CA ALA A 90 -8.76 6.85 -2.74
C ALA A 90 -8.78 8.31 -3.17
N LEU A 91 -7.78 9.11 -2.79
CA LEU A 91 -7.62 10.49 -3.23
C LEU A 91 -7.52 10.58 -4.76
N GLU A 92 -6.74 9.73 -5.42
CA GLU A 92 -6.63 9.66 -6.88
C GLU A 92 -7.99 9.44 -7.56
N LYS A 93 -8.87 8.61 -6.97
CA LYS A 93 -10.24 8.43 -7.49
C LYS A 93 -11.06 9.70 -7.35
N VAL A 94 -10.96 10.41 -6.22
CA VAL A 94 -11.63 11.71 -6.02
C VAL A 94 -11.13 12.72 -7.04
N LEU A 95 -9.82 12.82 -7.27
CA LEU A 95 -9.23 13.70 -8.28
C LEU A 95 -9.71 13.36 -9.70
N MET A 96 -9.87 12.08 -10.01
CA MET A 96 -10.48 11.64 -11.28
C MET A 96 -11.93 12.14 -11.41
N HIS A 97 -12.71 12.11 -10.33
CA HIS A 97 -14.07 12.66 -10.33
C HIS A 97 -14.06 14.18 -10.51
N CYS A 98 -13.17 14.92 -9.83
CA CYS A 98 -13.00 16.35 -10.07
C CYS A 98 -12.75 16.66 -11.55
N ARG A 99 -11.84 15.92 -12.19
CA ARG A 99 -11.57 16.08 -13.63
C ARG A 99 -12.81 15.82 -14.50
N LYS A 100 -13.60 14.79 -14.18
CA LYS A 100 -14.83 14.46 -14.95
C LYS A 100 -15.89 15.54 -14.84
N GLU A 101 -15.99 16.19 -13.68
CA GLU A 101 -16.92 17.30 -13.42
C GLU A 101 -16.38 18.65 -13.90
N GLY A 102 -15.25 18.69 -14.59
CA GLY A 102 -14.67 19.95 -15.08
C GLY A 102 -14.11 20.83 -13.98
N ILE A 103 -13.65 20.25 -12.87
CA ILE A 103 -12.98 20.94 -11.77
C ILE A 103 -11.47 20.78 -11.94
N LYS A 104 -10.73 21.90 -11.92
CA LYS A 104 -9.27 21.91 -11.81
C LYS A 104 -8.86 22.37 -10.41
N LEU A 105 -7.81 21.74 -9.87
CA LEU A 105 -7.23 22.11 -8.59
C LEU A 105 -5.95 22.90 -8.86
N VAL A 106 -5.77 24.00 -8.14
CA VAL A 106 -4.60 24.88 -8.24
C VAL A 106 -3.99 25.01 -6.86
N GLY A 107 -2.72 24.62 -6.76
CA GLY A 107 -1.95 24.70 -5.53
C GLY A 107 -1.10 25.96 -5.51
N TYR A 108 -1.20 26.72 -4.43
CA TYR A 108 -0.34 27.83 -4.06
C TYR A 108 0.59 27.42 -2.91
N SER A 109 1.50 28.30 -2.52
CA SER A 109 2.51 27.99 -1.51
C SER A 109 1.91 27.52 -0.17
N ASP A 110 0.79 28.11 0.23
CA ASP A 110 0.09 27.88 1.50
C ASP A 110 -1.33 27.33 1.34
N GLU A 111 -1.92 27.42 0.15
CA GLU A 111 -3.33 27.13 -0.06
C GLU A 111 -3.57 26.21 -1.26
N LEU A 112 -4.68 25.46 -1.23
CA LEU A 112 -5.16 24.66 -2.36
C LEU A 112 -6.58 25.10 -2.68
N VAL A 113 -6.82 25.46 -3.94
CA VAL A 113 -8.13 25.95 -4.39
C VAL A 113 -8.68 25.09 -5.53
N ALA A 114 -10.01 25.01 -5.62
CA ALA A 114 -10.73 24.41 -6.73
C ALA A 114 -11.36 25.50 -7.61
N MET A 115 -11.35 25.29 -8.92
CA MET A 115 -12.00 26.20 -9.87
C MET A 115 -12.53 25.46 -11.10
N PRO A 116 -13.49 26.02 -11.83
CA PRO A 116 -13.96 25.47 -13.10
C PRO A 116 -12.84 25.44 -14.14
N VAL A 117 -12.79 24.39 -14.97
CA VAL A 117 -11.76 24.21 -16.01
C VAL A 117 -11.80 25.28 -17.10
N VAL A 118 -12.93 25.99 -17.25
CA VAL A 118 -13.13 27.07 -18.22
C VAL A 118 -12.42 28.37 -17.82
N VAL A 119 -12.07 28.54 -16.55
CA VAL A 119 -11.32 29.70 -16.07
C VAL A 119 -9.88 29.57 -16.55
N SER A 120 -9.30 30.62 -17.13
CA SER A 120 -7.89 30.60 -17.53
C SER A 120 -7.01 30.53 -16.28
N SER A 121 -5.80 29.98 -16.39
CA SER A 121 -4.88 29.96 -15.24
C SER A 121 -4.28 31.33 -14.93
N ASP A 122 -4.44 32.30 -15.83
CA ASP A 122 -3.94 33.67 -15.70
C ASP A 122 -5.02 34.63 -15.15
N ASP A 123 -6.31 34.26 -15.23
CA ASP A 123 -7.47 35.01 -14.71
C ASP A 123 -8.02 34.41 -13.41
N VAL A 124 -7.14 33.99 -12.49
CA VAL A 124 -7.60 33.48 -11.19
C VAL A 124 -8.14 34.64 -10.35
N SER A 125 -9.44 34.87 -10.45
CA SER A 125 -10.17 35.76 -9.55
C SER A 125 -10.55 34.99 -8.27
N PRO A 126 -10.35 35.57 -7.07
CA PRO A 126 -10.84 35.01 -5.81
C PRO A 126 -12.35 34.73 -5.80
N ALA A 127 -13.12 35.38 -6.69
CA ALA A 127 -14.57 35.18 -6.80
C ALA A 127 -14.97 33.81 -7.37
N VAL A 128 -14.06 33.10 -8.04
CA VAL A 128 -14.33 31.81 -8.71
C VAL A 128 -13.47 30.67 -8.15
N ALA A 129 -12.49 30.99 -7.30
CA ALA A 129 -11.71 30.04 -6.55
C ALA A 129 -12.46 29.64 -5.27
N LEU A 130 -12.56 28.33 -5.03
CA LEU A 130 -13.09 27.78 -3.80
C LEU A 130 -11.96 27.15 -3.00
N ASP A 131 -11.73 27.65 -1.80
CA ASP A 131 -10.71 27.10 -0.90
C ASP A 131 -11.03 25.67 -0.51
N ILE A 132 -10.03 24.80 -0.59
CA ILE A 132 -10.12 23.43 -0.11
C ILE A 132 -9.55 23.41 1.30
N ASP A 133 -10.34 22.92 2.27
CA ASP A 133 -9.80 22.58 3.57
C ASP A 133 -8.87 21.37 3.42
N THR A 134 -7.58 21.63 3.50
CA THR A 134 -6.54 20.62 3.35
C THR A 134 -6.23 19.92 4.67
N HIS A 135 -6.86 20.31 5.78
CA HIS A 135 -6.60 19.78 7.13
C HIS A 135 -5.08 19.74 7.47
N GLY A 136 -4.31 20.69 6.93
CA GLY A 136 -2.86 20.78 7.13
C GLY A 136 -2.02 19.71 6.42
N VAL A 137 -2.62 18.87 5.55
CA VAL A 137 -1.90 17.81 4.82
C VAL A 137 -1.29 18.30 3.50
N TYR A 138 -1.75 19.44 2.99
CA TYR A 138 -1.19 20.09 1.80
C TYR A 138 -0.22 21.19 2.21
N ARG A 139 0.92 21.26 1.53
CA ARG A 139 1.91 22.34 1.61
C ARG A 139 2.54 22.52 0.24
N GLY A 140 2.69 23.76 -0.21
CA GLY A 140 3.45 24.06 -1.41
C GLY A 140 4.93 23.70 -1.22
N ALA A 141 5.59 23.23 -2.28
CA ALA A 141 7.00 22.87 -2.19
C ALA A 141 7.88 24.05 -1.74
N ASP A 142 7.55 25.26 -2.19
CA ASP A 142 8.28 26.48 -1.84
C ASP A 142 8.09 26.88 -0.37
N SER A 143 7.03 26.43 0.29
CA SER A 143 6.82 26.67 1.73
C SER A 143 7.65 25.74 2.62
N MET A 144 8.35 24.75 2.05
CA MET A 144 9.25 23.85 2.79
C MET A 144 10.70 24.34 2.81
N ILE A 145 11.01 25.42 2.08
CA ILE A 145 12.32 26.06 2.10
C ILE A 145 12.35 27.00 3.32
N GLU A 146 12.48 26.44 4.52
CA GLU A 146 12.91 27.24 5.66
C GLU A 146 14.34 27.70 5.43
N ASN A 147 14.58 29.00 5.64
CA ASN A 147 15.89 29.62 5.59
C ASN A 147 16.85 28.91 6.55
N ASP A 148 17.67 28.01 6.00
CA ASP A 148 18.86 27.46 6.66
C ASP A 148 19.97 28.53 6.67
N ASN A 149 19.66 29.70 7.25
CA ASN A 149 20.62 30.76 7.53
C ASN A 149 21.08 30.60 8.98
N GLY A 150 22.02 29.69 9.18
CA GLY A 150 22.92 29.70 10.34
C GLY A 150 23.91 30.86 10.29
#